data_AF-J9EMB7-F1
#
_entry.id   AF-J9EMB7-F1
#
_cell.length_a   1.000
_cell.length_b   1.000
_cell.length_c   1.000
_cell.angle_alpha   90.00
_cell.angle_beta   90.00
_cell.angle_gamma   90.00
#
_symmetry.space_group_name_H-M   'P 1'
#
loop_
_entity.id
_entity.type
_entity.pdbx_description
1 polymer ?
#
loop_
_entity_poly.entity_id
_entity_poly.type
_entity_poly.pdbx_seq_one_letter_code
_entity_poly.pdbx_strand_id
1 'polypeptide(L)'
;MVQTLFHDNIAVYSTDTNEQTTSKSRIILNLKIDERQNRAEKEFIFCISRDDDPLFIYTLSLRRSEYELMKREQELDVEFDAFPKKIVDFVTCLDSSNGSHLRGGLNDNNALFKYTLLLHFR
;
A
#
# COMPACT_ATOMS: atom_id res chain seq x y z
N MET A 1 20.74 8.65 -4.41
CA MET A 1 20.59 8.69 -2.94
C MET A 1 19.29 7.97 -2.61
N VAL A 2 19.26 7.21 -1.52
CA VAL A 2 18.04 6.54 -1.02
C VAL A 2 17.79 7.08 0.38
N GLN A 3 16.54 7.45 0.67
CA GLN A 3 16.10 7.94 1.96
C GLN A 3 14.85 7.18 2.39
N THR A 4 14.89 6.56 3.56
CA THR A 4 13.68 5.94 4.13
C THR A 4 12.76 7.02 4.69
N LEU A 5 11.53 7.05 4.19
CA LEU A 5 10.47 7.98 4.62
C LEU A 5 9.59 7.38 5.71
N PHE A 6 9.39 6.07 5.67
CA PHE A 6 8.59 5.32 6.63
C PHE A 6 9.08 3.89 6.74
N HIS A 7 9.07 3.32 7.94
CA HIS A 7 9.36 1.92 8.20
C HIS A 7 8.74 1.54 9.53
N ASP A 8 7.60 0.86 9.49
CA ASP A 8 6.91 0.39 10.69
C ASP A 8 6.03 -0.83 10.40
N ASN A 9 5.59 -1.48 11.47
CA ASN A 9 4.65 -2.57 11.42
C ASN A 9 3.21 -2.04 11.39
N ILE A 10 2.43 -2.49 10.40
CA ILE A 10 1.02 -2.14 10.24
C ILE A 10 0.15 -3.38 10.40
N ALA A 11 -1.00 -3.23 11.07
CA ALA A 11 -1.96 -4.30 11.21
C ALA A 11 -2.98 -4.26 10.07
N VAL A 12 -3.07 -5.31 9.27
CA VAL A 12 -4.01 -5.39 8.14
C VAL A 12 -4.87 -6.64 8.20
N TYR A 13 -5.97 -6.64 7.45
CA TYR A 13 -6.76 -7.84 7.25
C TYR A 13 -6.44 -8.45 5.89
N SER A 14 -5.89 -9.66 5.92
CA SER A 14 -5.77 -10.48 4.72
C SER A 14 -7.10 -11.16 4.45
N THR A 15 -7.53 -11.16 3.18
CA THR A 15 -8.64 -11.98 2.73
C THR A 15 -8.11 -12.97 1.72
N ASP A 16 -8.14 -14.25 2.07
CA ASP A 16 -7.82 -15.31 1.12
C ASP A 16 -9.13 -15.77 0.45
N THR A 17 -9.14 -15.74 -0.87
CA THR A 17 -10.26 -16.19 -1.71
C THR A 17 -9.87 -17.50 -2.36
N ASN A 18 -10.28 -18.61 -1.73
CA ASN A 18 -10.36 -19.90 -2.40
C ASN A 18 -11.78 -20.09 -2.94
N GLU A 19 -11.93 -20.86 -4.03
CA GLU A 19 -13.15 -21.01 -4.85
C GLU A 19 -14.47 -21.27 -4.09
N GLN A 20 -14.43 -21.60 -2.79
CA GLN A 20 -15.60 -21.93 -1.96
C GLN A 20 -15.66 -21.19 -0.61
N THR A 21 -14.60 -20.52 -0.14
CA THR A 21 -14.61 -19.84 1.17
C THR A 21 -13.70 -18.59 1.19
N THR A 22 -14.21 -17.51 1.81
CA THR A 22 -13.42 -16.31 2.13
C THR A 22 -13.01 -16.36 3.59
N SER A 23 -11.71 -16.46 3.84
CA SER A 23 -11.17 -16.38 5.21
C SER A 23 -10.54 -15.00 5.43
N LYS A 24 -10.96 -14.30 6.48
CA LYS A 24 -10.41 -12.99 6.87
C LYS A 24 -9.55 -13.18 8.11
N SER A 25 -8.25 -12.94 8.00
CA SER A 25 -7.31 -13.02 9.12
C SER A 25 -6.62 -11.68 9.33
N ARG A 26 -6.37 -11.32 10.60
CA ARG A 26 -5.57 -10.14 10.93
C ARG A 26 -4.10 -10.55 10.92
N ILE A 27 -3.29 -9.85 10.14
CA ILE A 27 -1.85 -10.07 10.04
C ILE A 27 -1.09 -8.77 10.29
N ILE A 28 0.16 -8.89 10.74
CA ILE A 28 1.07 -7.76 10.90
C ILE A 28 2.03 -7.79 9.72
N LEU A 29 2.15 -6.67 9.03
CA LEU A 29 3.05 -6.50 7.91
C LEU A 29 4.04 -5.39 8.23
N ASN A 30 5.29 -5.56 7.84
CA ASN A 30 6.25 -4.48 7.80
C ASN A 30 5.98 -3.66 6.52
N LEU A 31 5.68 -2.37 6.67
CA LEU A 31 5.58 -1.43 5.56
C LEU A 31 6.80 -0.52 5.59
N LYS A 32 7.56 -0.53 4.49
CA LYS A 32 8.68 0.37 4.26
C LYS A 32 8.43 1.21 3.02
N ILE A 33 8.68 2.51 3.14
CA ILE A 33 8.60 3.47 2.03
C ILE A 33 9.95 4.18 1.91
N ASP A 34 10.61 3.98 0.79
CA ASP A 34 11.87 4.63 0.46
C ASP A 34 11.67 5.64 -0.68
N GLU A 35 12.29 6.80 -0.58
CA GLU A 35 12.51 7.72 -1.68
C GLU A 35 13.86 7.42 -2.31
N ARG A 36 13.87 7.23 -3.64
CA ARG A 36 15.10 7.09 -4.41
C ARG A 36 15.18 8.21 -5.44
N GLN A 37 16.20 9.03 -5.29
CA GLN A 37 16.55 10.07 -6.24
C GLN A 37 17.83 9.67 -6.98
N ASN A 38 17.73 9.52 -8.30
CA ASN A 38 18.89 9.47 -9.19
C ASN A 38 18.95 10.76 -10.03
N ARG A 39 19.96 10.90 -10.91
CA ARG A 39 20.13 12.12 -11.74
C ARG A 39 19.01 12.31 -12.78
N ALA A 40 18.30 11.25 -13.13
CA ALA A 40 17.31 11.23 -14.19
C ALA A 40 15.87 11.28 -13.67
N GLU A 41 15.58 10.65 -12.53
CA GLU A 41 14.21 10.45 -12.05
C GLU A 41 14.15 10.26 -10.52
N LYS A 42 13.01 10.68 -9.96
CA LYS A 42 12.59 10.43 -8.59
C LYS A 42 11.60 9.28 -8.59
N GLU A 43 11.80 8.30 -7.71
CA GLU A 43 10.86 7.20 -7.51
C GLU A 43 10.61 6.95 -6.01
N PHE A 44 9.40 6.50 -5.68
CA PHE A 44 9.07 5.98 -4.35
C PHE A 44 8.96 4.46 -4.42
N ILE A 45 9.56 3.78 -3.46
CA ILE A 45 9.56 2.32 -3.37
C ILE A 45 8.75 1.95 -2.13
N PHE A 46 7.60 1.34 -2.34
CA PHE A 46 6.74 0.78 -1.30
C PHE A 46 7.04 -0.71 -1.19
N CYS A 47 7.44 -1.16 -0.01
CA CYS A 47 7.74 -2.56 0.28
C CYS A 47 6.87 -3.05 1.42
N ILE A 48 6.27 -4.22 1.24
CA ILE A 48 5.51 -4.93 2.25
C ILE A 48 6.20 -6.27 2.48
N SER A 49 6.50 -6.59 3.74
CA SER A 49 7.09 -7.87 4.11
C SER A 49 6.54 -8.43 5.41
N ARG A 50 6.89 -9.67 5.74
CA ARG A 50 6.59 -10.31 7.02
C ARG A 50 7.86 -10.78 7.70
N ASP A 51 7.93 -10.58 9.02
CA ASP A 51 9.06 -11.03 9.83
C ASP A 51 9.06 -12.57 10.01
N ASP A 52 7.88 -13.19 9.97
CA ASP A 52 7.69 -14.63 10.15
C ASP A 52 7.72 -15.44 8.83
N ASP A 53 7.74 -14.76 7.69
CA ASP A 53 7.81 -15.38 6.36
C ASP A 53 8.75 -14.58 5.44
N PRO A 54 10.02 -15.01 5.30
CA PRO A 54 11.00 -14.30 4.47
C PRO A 54 10.69 -14.37 2.97
N LEU A 55 9.78 -15.25 2.52
CA LEU A 55 9.33 -15.31 1.13
C LEU A 55 8.20 -14.32 0.84
N PHE A 56 7.58 -13.78 1.88
CA PHE A 56 6.53 -12.77 1.76
C PHE A 56 7.17 -11.40 1.62
N ILE A 57 7.51 -11.01 0.39
CA ILE A 57 8.02 -9.69 0.05
C ILE A 57 7.35 -9.21 -1.23
N TYR A 58 6.70 -8.06 -1.15
CA TYR A 58 6.09 -7.38 -2.29
C TYR A 58 6.64 -5.97 -2.39
N THR A 59 7.01 -5.55 -3.59
CA THR A 59 7.58 -4.24 -3.84
C THR A 59 6.89 -3.57 -5.01
N LEU A 60 6.48 -2.32 -4.81
CA LEU A 60 5.98 -1.42 -5.83
C LEU A 60 6.94 -0.24 -5.96
N SER A 61 7.51 -0.08 -7.16
CA SER A 61 8.23 1.15 -7.51
C SER A 61 7.26 2.08 -8.24
N LEU A 62 7.24 3.34 -7.83
CA LEU A 62 6.30 4.34 -8.34
C LEU A 62 7.06 5.59 -8.77
N ARG A 63 7.10 5.82 -10.06
CA ARG A 63 7.65 7.02 -10.70
C ARG A 63 6.56 8.04 -10.96
N ARG A 64 6.96 9.27 -11.28
CA ARG A 64 6.01 10.36 -11.54
C ARG A 64 5.05 10.03 -12.69
N SER A 65 5.54 9.45 -13.79
CA SER A 65 4.71 9.09 -14.94
C SER A 65 3.63 8.04 -14.60
N GLU A 66 4.01 7.03 -13.83
CA GLU A 66 3.11 5.98 -13.33
C GLU A 66 2.10 6.54 -12.35
N TYR A 67 2.53 7.47 -11.49
CA TYR A 67 1.66 8.17 -10.56
C TYR A 67 0.60 9.01 -11.26
N GLU A 68 0.93 9.76 -12.31
CA GLU A 68 -0.07 10.58 -13.01
C GLU A 68 -1.19 9.74 -13.64
N LEU A 69 -0.87 8.52 -14.09
CA LEU A 69 -1.87 7.56 -14.53
C LEU A 69 -2.74 7.10 -13.35
N MET A 70 -2.12 6.62 -12.28
CA MET A 70 -2.80 6.15 -11.08
C MET A 70 -3.69 7.23 -10.44
N LYS A 71 -3.19 8.47 -10.36
CA LYS A 71 -3.90 9.65 -9.87
C LYS A 71 -5.19 9.88 -10.63
N ARG A 72 -5.17 9.72 -11.96
CA ARG A 72 -6.36 9.86 -12.81
C ARG A 72 -7.32 8.68 -12.65
N GLU A 73 -6.80 7.46 -12.66
CA GLU A 73 -7.62 6.25 -12.56
C GLU A 73 -8.32 6.10 -11.20
N GLN A 74 -7.71 6.64 -10.15
CA GLN A 74 -8.20 6.53 -8.77
C GLN A 74 -8.70 7.87 -8.22
N GLU A 75 -8.77 8.91 -9.06
CA GLU A 75 -9.25 10.25 -8.72
C GLU A 75 -8.56 10.84 -7.48
N LEU A 76 -7.24 10.67 -7.38
CA LEU A 76 -6.46 11.16 -6.23
C LEU A 76 -6.31 12.68 -6.27
N ASP A 77 -6.49 13.31 -5.11
CA ASP A 77 -6.44 14.75 -4.91
C ASP A 77 -5.05 15.28 -4.52
N VAL A 78 -4.07 14.39 -4.41
CA VAL A 78 -2.71 14.73 -3.96
C VAL A 78 -1.69 14.66 -5.08
N GLU A 79 -0.62 15.43 -4.94
CA GLU A 79 0.51 15.42 -5.87
C GLU A 79 1.52 14.32 -5.54
N PHE A 80 2.32 13.92 -6.53
CA PHE A 80 3.31 12.83 -6.42
C PHE A 80 4.17 12.95 -5.15
N ASP A 81 4.75 14.12 -4.88
CA ASP A 81 5.65 14.33 -3.74
C ASP A 81 4.94 14.29 -2.38
N ALA A 82 3.62 14.53 -2.35
CA ALA A 82 2.80 14.46 -1.14
C ALA A 82 2.19 13.07 -0.91
N PHE A 83 2.16 12.23 -1.94
CA PHE A 83 1.50 10.93 -1.90
C PHE A 83 2.04 9.97 -0.82
N PRO A 84 3.37 9.80 -0.63
CA PRO A 84 3.88 8.92 0.43
C PRO A 84 3.39 9.31 1.81
N LYS A 85 3.37 10.61 2.11
CA LYS A 85 2.88 11.11 3.40
C LYS A 85 1.40 10.78 3.58
N LYS A 86 0.58 10.91 2.53
CA LYS A 86 -0.84 10.54 2.59
C LYS A 86 -1.06 9.06 2.87
N ILE A 87 -0.22 8.18 2.31
CA ILE A 87 -0.25 6.75 2.64
C ILE A 87 0.11 6.51 4.11
N VAL A 88 1.15 7.16 4.62
CA VAL A 88 1.56 7.06 6.03
C VAL A 88 0.45 7.54 6.97
N ASP A 89 -0.09 8.73 6.72
CA ASP A 89 -1.20 9.30 7.49
C ASP A 89 -2.40 8.35 7.49
N PHE A 90 -2.69 7.76 6.32
CA PHE A 90 -3.78 6.80 6.17
C PHE A 90 -3.56 5.52 7.00
N VAL A 91 -2.41 4.85 6.88
CA VAL A 91 -2.17 3.58 7.59
C VAL A 91 -2.06 3.77 9.10
N THR A 92 -1.52 4.89 9.56
CA THR A 92 -1.43 5.21 11.00
C THR A 92 -2.81 5.58 11.59
N CYS A 93 -3.71 6.14 10.79
CA CYS A 93 -5.11 6.37 11.18
C CYS A 93 -5.96 5.07 11.22
N LEU A 94 -5.58 4.04 10.47
CA LEU A 94 -6.26 2.74 10.54
C LEU A 94 -6.05 2.06 11.90
N ASP A 95 -4.86 2.19 12.49
CA ASP A 95 -4.57 1.62 13.82
C ASP A 95 -5.41 2.27 14.93
N SER A 96 -5.97 3.47 14.69
CA SER A 96 -6.76 4.24 15.66
C SER A 96 -8.27 4.26 15.39
N SER A 97 -8.73 3.81 14.21
CA SER A 97 -10.16 3.80 13.86
C SER A 97 -10.74 2.37 13.75
N ASN A 98 -11.67 2.03 14.64
CA ASN A 98 -12.30 0.71 14.77
C ASN A 98 -13.26 0.30 13.60
N GLY A 99 -12.98 0.64 12.33
CA GLY A 99 -13.88 0.25 11.24
C GLY A 99 -13.48 0.61 9.80
N SER A 100 -12.43 1.40 9.60
CA SER A 100 -11.93 1.67 8.24
C SER A 100 -11.06 0.49 7.80
N HIS A 101 -11.33 -0.09 6.64
CA HIS A 101 -10.53 -1.20 6.11
C HIS A 101 -10.23 -1.00 4.62
N LEU A 102 -9.00 -1.30 4.21
CA LEU A 102 -8.63 -1.40 2.81
C LEU A 102 -9.06 -2.75 2.26
N ARG A 103 -9.82 -2.74 1.17
CA ARG A 103 -10.01 -3.91 0.32
C ARG A 103 -9.09 -3.78 -0.89
N GLY A 104 -7.94 -4.42 -0.84
CA GLY A 104 -7.04 -4.59 -1.97
C GLY A 104 -7.32 -5.90 -2.69
N GLY A 105 -7.27 -5.91 -4.02
CA GLY A 105 -7.36 -7.13 -4.82
C GLY A 105 -6.35 -7.10 -5.95
N LEU A 106 -5.68 -8.24 -6.17
CA LEU A 106 -4.97 -8.51 -7.42
C LEU A 106 -6.02 -8.95 -8.46
N ASN A 107 -5.92 -8.44 -9.68
CA ASN A 107 -6.68 -8.99 -10.79
C ASN A 107 -6.10 -10.35 -11.22
N ASP A 108 -6.84 -11.12 -12.02
CA ASP A 108 -6.51 -12.50 -12.41
C ASP A 108 -5.10 -12.69 -13.03
N ASN A 109 -4.45 -11.61 -13.47
CA ASN A 109 -3.11 -11.62 -14.04
C ASN A 109 -2.01 -11.15 -13.06
N ASN A 110 -2.33 -10.92 -11.78
CA ASN A 110 -1.45 -10.33 -10.76
C ASN A 110 -0.77 -9.01 -11.16
N ALA A 111 -1.26 -8.35 -12.22
CA ALA A 111 -0.59 -7.22 -12.86
C ALA A 111 -1.08 -5.87 -12.32
N LEU A 112 -2.24 -5.85 -11.66
CA LEU A 112 -2.87 -4.62 -11.18
C LEU A 112 -3.38 -4.83 -9.76
N PHE A 113 -2.82 -4.05 -8.82
CA PHE A 113 -3.27 -3.99 -7.44
C PHE A 113 -4.30 -2.86 -7.32
N LYS A 114 -5.59 -3.20 -7.18
CA LYS A 114 -6.66 -2.22 -7.01
C LYS A 114 -7.05 -2.14 -5.54
N TYR A 115 -7.10 -0.93 -4.97
CA TYR A 115 -7.64 -0.71 -3.63
C TYR A 115 -9.03 -0.07 -3.69
N THR A 116 -9.85 -0.42 -2.72
CA THR A 116 -11.13 0.23 -2.44
C THR A 116 -11.17 0.51 -0.95
N LEU A 117 -11.33 1.78 -0.60
CA LEU A 117 -11.51 2.20 0.79
C LEU A 117 -12.96 1.94 1.21
N LEU A 118 -13.14 1.10 2.22
CA LEU A 118 -14.45 0.88 2.85
C LEU A 118 -14.46 1.64 4.17
N LEU A 119 -15.22 2.73 4.22
CA LEU A 119 -15.48 3.50 5.43
C LEU A 119 -16.78 2.99 6.08
N HIS A 120 -16.68 2.47 7.29
CA HIS A 120 -17.85 2.22 8.13
C HIS A 120 -18.06 3.40 9.09
N PHE A 121 -19.09 4.20 8.83
CA PHE A 121 -19.60 5.18 9.78
C PHE A 121 -20.61 4.49 10.70
N ARG A 122 -20.46 4.67 12.02
CA ARG A 122 -21.48 4.28 13.00
C ARG A 122 -22.56 5.35 13.09
#